data_AF-A0A091Q7T1-F1
#
_entry.id   AF-A0A091Q7T1-F1
#
_cell.length_a   1.000
_cell.length_b   1.000
_cell.length_c   1.000
_cell.angle_alpha   90.00
_cell.angle_beta   90.00
_cell.angle_gamma   90.00
#
_symmetry.space_group_name_H-M   'P 1'
#
loop_
_entity.id
_entity.type
_entity.pdbx_description
1 polymer ?
#
loop_
_entity_poly.entity_id
_entity_poly.type
_entity_poly.pdbx_seq_one_letter_code
_entity_poly.pdbx_strand_id
1 'polypeptide(L)'
;DEQKSVLEDMPFSDTDINLEISFAEQAANLKDSSVGKMCKGGGGDTLLPNFRLPKDKTGTTKIGDLAPQDMKKVYSLALIELTALYDILGTEFKQQKAVKMKTKDSGLFGVPLSVLLEQDQKKVPGTKIPLIFQKLIAQIEEATLETEGLLRIPGVATRIKSLCQELEAKFYEGTFNWENVKQHDAASLLKLFIRELPQPLLTVEYLKAFQDVQNLPTKKQQLQALNLLVLLLPEANRDTLKVLLEFLQRVIDHRDKNKMTLKNVAMVMAPNLFTFHGFGSKTIEQSEFVMAAGTANVMRFMIQYQKLLWTIPKFIVNQVRKQNTESQKKEKKDKAMKKLLKKMAYDREKHEKQEKTPNDADVPQGVIRVQAPHLSKVSMAIQLTEELKAGDIVARFLSQKSGNVQTLKKEEVFLYEIGGNIGERCLDDDTYMKDLYQLNPNAEWVIKSKQS
;
A
#
# COMPACT_ATOMS: atom_id res chain seq x y z
N ASP A 1 18.20 33.40 42.96
CA ASP A 1 18.58 33.03 41.59
C ASP A 1 18.23 31.59 41.27
N GLU A 2 16.92 31.34 41.13
CA GLU A 2 16.38 30.14 40.52
C GLU A 2 15.42 30.59 39.43
N GLN A 3 15.82 30.40 38.17
CA GLN A 3 14.91 30.34 37.02
C GLN A 3 15.70 29.73 35.84
N LYS A 4 15.82 28.40 35.85
CA LYS A 4 16.10 27.62 34.63
C LYS A 4 14.73 27.33 33.99
N SER A 5 14.51 27.89 32.81
CA SER A 5 13.28 27.70 32.03
C SER A 5 13.14 26.24 31.60
N VAL A 6 12.17 25.55 32.19
CA VAL A 6 11.59 24.32 31.66
C VAL A 6 10.84 24.72 30.38
N LEU A 7 11.45 24.49 29.22
CA LEU A 7 10.72 24.46 27.96
C LEU A 7 9.98 23.11 27.95
N GLU A 8 8.74 23.15 28.43
CA GLU A 8 7.80 22.04 28.33
C GLU A 8 7.60 21.66 26.85
N ASP A 9 7.68 20.36 26.57
CA ASP A 9 7.26 19.71 25.34
C ASP A 9 5.78 20.04 25.07
N MET A 10 5.51 21.10 24.33
CA MET A 10 4.20 21.36 23.74
C MET A 10 3.96 20.32 22.63
N PRO A 11 2.96 19.43 22.73
CA PRO A 11 2.69 18.48 21.67
C PRO A 11 2.33 19.23 20.39
N PHE A 12 2.96 18.86 19.27
CA PHE A 12 2.55 19.33 17.95
C PHE A 12 1.04 19.11 17.80
N SER A 13 0.28 20.16 17.43
CA SER A 13 -1.14 20.01 17.13
C SER A 13 -1.33 18.91 16.08
N ASP A 14 -2.05 17.85 16.45
CA ASP A 14 -2.33 16.75 15.53
C ASP A 14 -2.95 17.29 14.25
N THR A 15 -2.36 16.94 13.11
CA THR A 15 -2.82 17.42 11.81
C THR A 15 -3.60 16.30 11.13
N ASP A 16 -4.89 16.53 10.88
CA ASP A 16 -5.74 15.54 10.21
C ASP A 16 -5.49 15.55 8.69
N ILE A 17 -5.30 14.36 8.12
CA ILE A 17 -5.24 14.16 6.67
C ILE A 17 -6.65 13.87 6.16
N ASN A 18 -7.23 14.82 5.43
CA ASN A 18 -8.53 14.64 4.80
C ASN A 18 -8.37 13.74 3.56
N LEU A 19 -9.01 12.57 3.58
CA LEU A 19 -9.04 11.61 2.49
C LEU A 19 -10.31 11.68 1.63
N GLU A 20 -11.28 12.52 1.98
CA GLU A 20 -12.55 12.69 1.27
C GLU A 20 -12.46 13.69 0.12
N ILE A 21 -11.54 14.65 0.23
CA ILE A 21 -11.28 15.69 -0.78
C ILE A 21 -9.99 15.37 -1.50
N SER A 22 -9.94 15.62 -2.81
CA SER A 22 -8.73 15.53 -3.63
C SER A 22 -7.55 16.28 -2.98
N PHE A 23 -6.36 15.71 -3.03
CA PHE A 23 -5.14 16.36 -2.52
C PHE A 23 -4.78 17.60 -3.35
N ALA A 24 -4.98 17.54 -4.67
CA ALA A 24 -4.83 18.67 -5.58
C ALA A 24 -5.78 19.81 -5.19
N GLU A 25 -7.07 19.52 -4.95
CA GLU A 25 -8.05 20.51 -4.50
C GLU A 25 -7.67 21.13 -3.13
N GLN A 26 -7.22 20.30 -2.18
CA GLN A 26 -6.71 20.79 -0.90
C GLN A 26 -5.51 21.74 -1.07
N ALA A 27 -4.62 21.47 -2.01
CA ALA A 27 -3.48 22.32 -2.31
C ALA A 27 -3.91 23.65 -2.97
N ALA A 28 -4.89 23.63 -3.86
CA ALA A 28 -5.44 24.84 -4.49
C ALA A 28 -6.08 25.78 -3.45
N ASN A 29 -6.93 25.23 -2.59
CA ASN A 29 -7.61 26.02 -1.54
C ASN A 29 -6.63 26.70 -0.57
N LEU A 30 -5.50 26.04 -0.27
CA LEU A 30 -4.43 26.63 0.53
C LEU A 30 -3.74 27.79 -0.20
N LYS A 31 -3.52 27.68 -1.52
CA LYS A 31 -2.90 28.74 -2.34
C LYS A 31 -3.78 29.99 -2.37
N ASP A 32 -5.09 29.81 -2.53
CA ASP A 32 -6.06 30.91 -2.55
C ASP A 32 -6.17 31.60 -1.17
N SER A 33 -6.06 30.81 -0.10
CA SER A 33 -6.08 31.33 1.29
C SER A 33 -4.77 32.00 1.70
N SER A 34 -3.64 31.73 1.02
CA SER A 34 -2.30 32.16 1.42
C SER A 34 -1.69 33.28 0.57
N VAL A 35 -2.52 34.06 -0.13
CA VAL A 35 -2.15 35.33 -0.80
C VAL A 35 -1.50 36.37 0.17
N GLY A 36 -1.29 36.05 1.45
CA GLY A 36 -0.62 36.95 2.39
C GLY A 36 0.10 36.32 3.59
N LYS A 37 0.70 35.11 3.51
CA LYS A 37 1.72 34.67 4.49
C LYS A 37 2.42 33.37 4.10
N MET A 38 3.64 33.50 3.58
CA MET A 38 4.55 32.37 3.40
C MET A 38 5.24 32.10 4.74
N CYS A 39 4.60 31.31 5.62
CA CYS A 39 5.23 30.87 6.85
C CYS A 39 6.35 29.87 6.50
N LYS A 40 7.59 30.37 6.39
CA LYS A 40 8.79 29.54 6.54
C LYS A 40 8.78 29.01 7.98
N GLY A 41 8.18 27.85 8.18
CA GLY A 41 8.25 27.13 9.44
C GLY A 41 9.67 26.63 9.67
N GLY A 42 10.51 27.46 10.27
CA GLY A 42 11.73 27.03 10.94
C GLY A 42 11.37 26.24 12.19
N GLY A 43 10.95 24.99 12.00
CA GLY A 43 10.72 24.03 13.08
C GLY A 43 11.78 22.94 12.99
N GLY A 44 12.59 22.79 14.03
CA GLY A 44 13.76 21.92 14.06
C GLY A 44 13.54 20.52 13.48
N ASP A 45 14.56 20.04 12.75
CA ASP A 45 14.61 18.76 12.02
C ASP A 45 14.34 17.50 12.85
N THR A 46 14.21 17.63 14.18
CA THR A 46 14.26 16.51 15.11
C THR A 46 12.95 15.70 15.15
N LEU A 47 11.78 16.34 14.99
CA LEU A 47 10.48 15.67 15.17
C LEU A 47 9.57 15.81 13.94
N LEU A 48 9.04 14.66 13.50
CA LEU A 48 8.01 14.59 12.46
C LEU A 48 6.62 14.89 13.10
N PRO A 49 5.72 15.63 12.41
CA PRO A 49 4.38 15.91 12.93
C PRO A 49 3.57 14.65 13.20
N ASN A 50 2.62 14.68 14.12
CA ASN A 50 1.67 13.59 14.21
C ASN A 50 0.53 13.82 13.20
N PHE A 51 0.41 12.92 12.22
CA PHE A 51 -0.68 12.94 11.26
C PHE A 51 -1.72 11.89 11.63
N ARG A 52 -2.97 12.31 11.74
CA ARG A 52 -4.08 11.40 12.01
C ARG A 52 -4.89 11.15 10.74
N LEU A 53 -5.42 9.95 10.65
CA LEU A 53 -6.42 9.54 9.67
C LEU A 53 -7.78 9.58 10.36
N PRO A 54 -8.63 10.58 10.09
CA PRO A 54 -10.01 10.54 10.54
C PRO A 54 -10.68 9.29 9.97
N LYS A 55 -11.28 8.48 10.85
CA LYS A 55 -12.07 7.33 10.43
C LYS A 55 -13.41 7.84 9.93
N ASP A 56 -13.76 7.50 8.70
CA ASP A 56 -15.08 7.76 8.15
C ASP A 56 -16.01 6.57 8.40
N LYS A 57 -17.33 6.80 8.35
CA LYS A 57 -18.33 5.76 8.64
C LYS A 57 -18.29 4.58 7.66
N THR A 58 -17.81 4.77 6.42
CA THR A 58 -17.71 3.73 5.39
C THR A 58 -16.39 2.94 5.44
N GLY A 59 -15.59 3.17 6.49
CA GLY A 59 -14.37 2.44 6.80
C GLY A 59 -13.17 2.79 5.92
N THR A 60 -11.98 2.47 6.40
CA THR A 60 -10.75 2.71 5.64
C THR A 60 -10.54 1.64 4.58
N THR A 61 -10.11 2.02 3.37
CA THR A 61 -9.71 1.05 2.33
C THR A 61 -8.20 1.01 2.23
N LYS A 62 -7.59 -0.16 2.36
CA LYS A 62 -6.15 -0.34 2.17
C LYS A 62 -5.86 -1.00 0.82
N ILE A 63 -4.62 -0.86 0.41
CA ILE A 63 -4.09 -1.64 -0.73
C ILE A 63 -4.22 -3.13 -0.42
N GLY A 64 -4.77 -3.88 -1.38
CA GLY A 64 -5.09 -5.31 -1.22
C GLY A 64 -6.52 -5.58 -0.71
N ASP A 65 -7.29 -4.54 -0.37
CA ASP A 65 -8.70 -4.72 -0.02
C ASP A 65 -9.61 -4.69 -1.26
N LEU A 66 -9.17 -4.10 -2.37
CA LEU A 66 -9.95 -3.98 -3.61
C LEU A 66 -9.63 -5.08 -4.63
N ALA A 67 -10.61 -5.41 -5.46
CA ALA A 67 -10.44 -6.30 -6.61
C ALA A 67 -9.32 -5.80 -7.57
N PRO A 68 -8.59 -6.69 -8.27
CA PRO A 68 -7.53 -6.29 -9.20
C PRO A 68 -8.00 -5.33 -10.30
N GLN A 69 -9.22 -5.48 -10.78
CA GLN A 69 -9.82 -4.60 -11.79
C GLN A 69 -10.10 -3.18 -11.28
N ASP A 70 -10.46 -3.04 -10.01
CA ASP A 70 -10.67 -1.74 -9.37
C ASP A 70 -9.32 -1.11 -9.02
N MET A 71 -8.35 -1.91 -8.58
CA MET A 71 -6.98 -1.44 -8.37
C MET A 71 -6.38 -0.83 -9.64
N LYS A 72 -6.61 -1.41 -10.84
CA LYS A 72 -6.18 -0.79 -12.11
C LYS A 72 -6.70 0.64 -12.27
N LYS A 73 -7.95 0.91 -11.85
CA LYS A 73 -8.54 2.25 -11.87
C LYS A 73 -7.90 3.15 -10.82
N VAL A 74 -7.63 2.63 -9.62
CA VAL A 74 -6.89 3.33 -8.56
C VAL A 74 -5.53 3.82 -9.07
N TYR A 75 -4.77 2.97 -9.78
CA TYR A 75 -3.49 3.36 -10.38
C TYR A 75 -3.66 4.56 -11.33
N SER A 76 -4.61 4.50 -12.26
CA SER A 76 -4.84 5.60 -13.21
C SER A 76 -5.28 6.89 -12.51
N LEU A 77 -6.17 6.79 -11.51
CA LEU A 77 -6.65 7.93 -10.75
C LEU A 77 -5.57 8.55 -9.87
N ALA A 78 -4.73 7.74 -9.22
CA ALA A 78 -3.59 8.22 -8.45
C ALA A 78 -2.57 8.97 -9.31
N LEU A 79 -2.37 8.53 -10.56
CA LEU A 79 -1.47 9.22 -11.49
C LEU A 79 -2.02 10.58 -11.92
N ILE A 80 -3.32 10.65 -12.23
CA ILE A 80 -4.01 11.90 -12.56
C ILE A 80 -3.91 12.87 -11.38
N GLU A 81 -4.21 12.39 -10.18
CA GLU A 81 -4.17 13.19 -8.96
C GLU A 81 -2.76 13.68 -8.64
N LEU A 82 -1.74 12.82 -8.77
CA LEU A 82 -0.36 13.19 -8.53
C LEU A 82 0.10 14.28 -9.51
N THR A 83 -0.26 14.14 -10.78
CA THR A 83 0.07 15.13 -11.81
C THR A 83 -0.59 16.48 -11.49
N ALA A 84 -1.89 16.47 -11.17
CA ALA A 84 -2.64 17.67 -10.80
C ALA A 84 -2.09 18.34 -9.51
N LEU A 85 -1.69 17.56 -8.51
CA LEU A 85 -1.08 18.07 -7.29
C LEU A 85 0.23 18.81 -7.60
N TYR A 86 1.11 18.21 -8.40
CA TYR A 86 2.39 18.83 -8.77
C TYR A 86 2.19 20.09 -9.60
N ASP A 87 1.24 20.09 -10.55
CA ASP A 87 0.88 21.26 -11.37
C ASP A 87 0.43 22.44 -10.51
N ILE A 88 -0.45 22.22 -9.53
CA ILE A 88 -0.95 23.27 -8.62
C ILE A 88 0.18 23.87 -7.77
N LEU A 89 1.10 23.01 -7.32
CA LEU A 89 2.28 23.37 -6.55
C LEU A 89 3.39 24.01 -7.39
N GLY A 90 3.22 24.09 -8.72
CA GLY A 90 4.20 24.68 -9.64
C GLY A 90 5.49 23.89 -9.73
N THR A 91 5.45 22.59 -9.46
CA THR A 91 6.60 21.67 -9.57
C THR A 91 6.39 20.76 -10.77
N GLU A 92 7.39 20.60 -11.62
CA GLU A 92 7.26 19.75 -12.82
C GLU A 92 7.29 18.27 -12.44
N PHE A 93 6.22 17.54 -12.73
CA PHE A 93 6.19 16.08 -12.62
C PHE A 93 6.74 15.44 -13.90
N LYS A 94 7.94 14.83 -13.81
CA LYS A 94 8.54 14.09 -14.93
C LYS A 94 8.60 12.60 -14.63
N GLN A 95 7.71 11.83 -15.28
CA GLN A 95 7.84 10.38 -15.29
C GLN A 95 9.05 9.98 -16.15
N GLN A 96 10.01 9.27 -15.56
CA GLN A 96 11.18 8.81 -16.31
C GLN A 96 10.80 7.61 -17.19
N LYS A 97 11.36 7.52 -18.39
CA LYS A 97 11.13 6.35 -19.26
C LYS A 97 11.93 5.16 -18.72
N ALA A 98 11.27 4.02 -18.56
CA ALA A 98 11.94 2.75 -18.29
C ALA A 98 12.90 2.43 -19.43
N VAL A 99 14.20 2.41 -19.15
CA VAL A 99 15.19 1.96 -20.12
C VAL A 99 15.35 0.46 -19.98
N LYS A 100 15.29 -0.28 -21.09
CA LYS A 100 15.60 -1.70 -21.12
C LYS A 100 17.08 -1.89 -20.81
N MET A 101 17.38 -2.40 -19.62
CA MET A 101 18.74 -2.75 -19.23
C MET A 101 19.01 -4.22 -19.56
N LYS A 102 20.26 -4.56 -19.88
CA LYS A 102 20.70 -5.96 -19.90
C LYS A 102 20.70 -6.46 -18.47
N THR A 103 19.72 -7.28 -18.13
CA THR A 103 19.57 -7.86 -16.80
C THR A 103 20.08 -9.30 -16.80
N LYS A 104 20.49 -9.80 -15.63
CA LYS A 104 20.65 -11.24 -15.47
C LYS A 104 19.26 -11.86 -15.42
N ASP A 105 19.10 -12.98 -16.09
CA ASP A 105 17.83 -13.72 -16.14
C ASP A 105 17.77 -14.88 -15.12
N SER A 106 18.83 -15.04 -14.32
CA SER A 106 18.92 -16.07 -13.27
C SER A 106 19.89 -15.66 -12.16
N GLY A 107 19.73 -16.30 -11.00
CA GLY A 107 20.48 -16.02 -9.77
C GLY A 107 19.64 -15.33 -8.71
N LEU A 108 20.29 -14.74 -7.71
CA LEU A 108 19.66 -14.02 -6.60
C LEU A 108 19.96 -12.52 -6.65
N PHE A 109 21.20 -12.14 -6.95
CA PHE A 109 21.68 -10.76 -6.94
C PHE A 109 21.82 -10.21 -8.37
N GLY A 110 21.32 -9.00 -8.60
CA GLY A 110 21.32 -8.40 -9.92
C GLY A 110 20.23 -8.92 -10.87
N VAL A 111 19.19 -9.56 -10.32
CA VAL A 111 18.06 -10.13 -11.07
C VAL A 111 16.81 -9.27 -10.86
N PRO A 112 15.97 -9.05 -11.89
CA PRO A 112 14.72 -8.30 -11.73
C PRO A 112 13.80 -8.93 -10.68
N LEU A 113 13.14 -8.08 -9.89
CA LEU A 113 12.26 -8.51 -8.81
C LEU A 113 11.13 -9.45 -9.31
N SER A 114 10.59 -9.18 -10.50
CA SER A 114 9.56 -10.02 -11.14
C SER A 114 10.07 -11.43 -11.45
N VAL A 115 11.30 -11.56 -11.94
CA VAL A 115 11.91 -12.87 -12.28
C VAL A 115 12.15 -13.69 -11.01
N LEU A 116 12.65 -13.04 -9.95
CA LEU A 116 12.82 -13.69 -8.64
C LEU A 116 11.48 -14.21 -8.11
N LEU A 117 10.43 -13.37 -8.16
CA LEU A 117 9.10 -13.77 -7.71
C LEU A 117 8.49 -14.91 -8.53
N GLU A 118 8.65 -14.89 -9.86
CA GLU A 118 8.18 -15.98 -10.71
C GLU A 118 8.88 -17.31 -10.37
N GLN A 119 10.18 -17.27 -10.07
CA GLN A 119 10.93 -18.44 -9.63
C GLN A 119 10.48 -18.92 -8.24
N ASP A 120 10.29 -18.00 -7.31
CA ASP A 120 9.84 -18.28 -5.95
C ASP A 120 8.42 -18.85 -5.91
N GLN A 121 7.50 -18.33 -6.73
CA GLN A 121 6.13 -18.82 -6.83
C GLN A 121 6.03 -20.26 -7.35
N LYS A 122 6.99 -20.70 -8.18
CA LYS A 122 7.09 -22.11 -8.61
C LYS A 122 7.42 -23.05 -7.46
N LYS A 123 8.13 -22.56 -6.44
CA LYS A 123 8.52 -23.34 -5.25
C LYS A 123 7.50 -23.23 -4.13
N VAL A 124 7.04 -22.00 -3.87
CA VAL A 124 6.09 -21.67 -2.82
C VAL A 124 4.95 -20.85 -3.45
N PRO A 125 3.87 -21.51 -3.88
CA PRO A 125 2.71 -20.82 -4.46
C PRO A 125 2.14 -19.75 -3.54
N GLY A 126 1.78 -18.60 -4.10
CA GLY A 126 1.28 -17.45 -3.34
C GLY A 126 2.35 -16.50 -2.79
N THR A 127 3.63 -16.74 -3.08
CA THR A 127 4.72 -15.83 -2.70
C THR A 127 4.60 -14.47 -3.41
N LYS A 128 4.49 -13.39 -2.63
CA LYS A 128 4.39 -11.99 -3.12
C LYS A 128 5.69 -11.18 -2.97
N ILE A 129 6.64 -11.69 -2.18
CA ILE A 129 7.91 -11.02 -1.85
C ILE A 129 9.04 -12.04 -2.00
N PRO A 130 10.21 -11.70 -2.56
CA PRO A 130 11.26 -12.69 -2.81
C PRO A 130 11.69 -13.44 -1.54
N LEU A 131 11.85 -14.76 -1.63
CA LEU A 131 12.20 -15.61 -0.49
C LEU A 131 13.54 -15.23 0.12
N ILE A 132 14.52 -14.86 -0.72
CA ILE A 132 15.83 -14.39 -0.24
C ILE A 132 15.71 -13.13 0.61
N PHE A 133 14.84 -12.21 0.21
CA PHE A 133 14.59 -10.96 0.94
C PHE A 133 13.97 -11.26 2.31
N GLN A 134 12.95 -12.14 2.33
CA GLN A 134 12.32 -12.59 3.57
C GLN A 134 13.31 -13.30 4.49
N LYS A 135 14.15 -14.20 3.96
CA LYS A 135 15.11 -14.96 4.78
C LYS A 135 16.23 -14.08 5.34
N LEU A 136 16.68 -13.06 4.60
CA LEU A 136 17.65 -12.08 5.11
C LEU A 136 17.07 -11.27 6.27
N ILE A 137 15.81 -10.85 6.19
CA ILE A 137 15.13 -10.16 7.30
C ILE A 137 14.98 -11.11 8.49
N ALA A 138 14.49 -12.33 8.28
CA ALA A 138 14.32 -13.33 9.32
C ALA A 138 15.66 -13.63 10.02
N GLN A 139 16.77 -13.75 9.29
CA GLN A 139 18.09 -13.98 9.88
C GLN A 139 18.54 -12.82 10.79
N ILE A 140 18.20 -11.58 10.46
CA ILE A 140 18.52 -10.42 11.31
C ILE A 140 17.68 -10.46 12.58
N GLU A 141 16.40 -10.83 12.46
CA GLU A 141 15.45 -10.91 13.57
C GLU A 141 15.73 -12.09 14.52
N GLU A 142 16.05 -13.27 13.99
CA GLU A 142 16.34 -14.51 14.74
C GLU A 142 17.55 -14.35 15.67
N ALA A 143 18.60 -13.63 15.24
CA ALA A 143 19.82 -13.48 16.02
C ALA A 143 19.73 -12.43 17.15
N THR A 144 18.94 -11.36 16.94
CA THR A 144 18.53 -10.28 17.88
C THR A 144 18.49 -8.91 17.18
N LEU A 145 17.42 -8.14 17.37
CA LEU A 145 17.34 -6.76 16.91
C LEU A 145 18.11 -5.77 17.82
N GLU A 146 18.74 -6.26 18.89
CA GLU A 146 19.38 -5.46 19.93
C GLU A 146 20.85 -5.12 19.64
N THR A 147 21.43 -5.70 18.58
CA THR A 147 22.84 -5.53 18.24
C THR A 147 23.19 -4.08 17.90
N GLU A 148 24.18 -3.54 18.60
CA GLU A 148 24.58 -2.15 18.46
C GLU A 148 24.99 -1.81 17.03
N GLY A 149 24.46 -0.72 16.50
CA GLY A 149 24.78 -0.25 15.16
C GLY A 149 24.28 -1.17 14.05
N LEU A 150 23.22 -1.94 14.29
CA LEU A 150 22.53 -2.72 13.25
C LEU A 150 22.23 -1.85 12.02
N LEU A 151 22.39 -2.39 10.80
CA LEU A 151 22.37 -1.66 9.51
C LEU A 151 23.52 -0.66 9.31
N ARG A 152 23.96 0.07 10.35
CA ARG A 152 25.03 1.09 10.26
C ARG A 152 26.41 0.47 10.08
N ILE A 153 26.76 -0.50 10.93
CA ILE A 153 28.06 -1.18 10.88
C ILE A 153 28.06 -2.14 9.69
N PRO A 154 28.98 -1.98 8.71
CA PRO A 154 29.08 -2.89 7.58
C PRO A 154 29.69 -4.22 8.00
N GLY A 155 29.25 -5.29 7.36
CA GLY A 155 29.94 -6.58 7.42
C GLY A 155 31.29 -6.53 6.69
N VAL A 156 32.14 -7.52 6.96
CA VAL A 156 33.48 -7.58 6.37
C VAL A 156 33.36 -7.85 4.86
N ALA A 157 33.84 -6.95 4.00
CA ALA A 157 33.59 -6.99 2.56
C ALA A 157 33.96 -8.32 1.87
N THR A 158 35.10 -8.92 2.24
CA THR A 158 35.51 -10.24 1.72
C THR A 158 34.53 -11.34 2.11
N ARG A 159 34.02 -11.30 3.34
CA ARG A 159 33.01 -12.24 3.84
C ARG A 159 31.66 -12.02 3.15
N ILE A 160 31.22 -10.77 2.96
CA ILE A 160 30.00 -10.46 2.18
C ILE A 160 30.09 -11.06 0.78
N LYS A 161 31.21 -10.86 0.09
CA LYS A 161 31.41 -11.42 -1.25
C LYS A 161 31.34 -12.95 -1.26
N SER A 162 31.96 -13.61 -0.28
CA SER A 162 31.88 -15.06 -0.11
C SER A 162 30.45 -15.54 0.14
N LEU A 163 29.73 -14.86 1.04
CA LEU A 163 28.33 -15.18 1.35
C LEU A 163 27.41 -15.00 0.14
N CYS A 164 27.61 -13.96 -0.68
CA CYS A 164 26.87 -13.78 -1.93
C CYS A 164 27.07 -14.98 -2.87
N GLN A 165 28.31 -15.41 -3.09
CA GLN A 165 28.61 -16.54 -3.97
C GLN A 165 28.01 -17.85 -3.44
N GLU A 166 28.06 -18.06 -2.12
CA GLU A 166 27.48 -19.24 -1.50
C GLU A 166 25.94 -19.22 -1.55
N LEU A 167 25.30 -18.06 -1.33
CA LEU A 167 23.86 -17.90 -1.48
C LEU A 167 23.41 -18.20 -2.91
N GLU A 168 24.08 -17.64 -3.92
CA GLU A 168 23.78 -17.88 -5.34
C GLU A 168 23.77 -19.37 -5.69
N ALA A 169 24.68 -20.15 -5.11
CA ALA A 169 24.75 -21.60 -5.34
C ALA A 169 23.74 -22.39 -4.51
N LYS A 170 23.61 -22.08 -3.21
CA LYS A 170 23.00 -22.99 -2.22
C LYS A 170 21.63 -22.58 -1.71
N PHE A 171 21.20 -21.34 -1.93
CA PHE A 171 19.94 -20.83 -1.35
C PHE A 171 18.74 -21.68 -1.76
N TYR A 172 18.63 -21.94 -3.06
CA TYR A 172 17.51 -22.67 -3.63
C TYR A 172 17.58 -24.18 -3.45
N GLU A 173 18.75 -24.71 -3.12
CA GLU A 173 18.98 -26.10 -2.72
C GLU A 173 18.64 -26.33 -1.24
N GLY A 174 18.52 -25.26 -0.45
CA GLY A 174 18.28 -25.33 0.99
C GLY A 174 19.50 -25.77 1.81
N THR A 175 20.70 -25.76 1.21
CA THR A 175 21.95 -26.26 1.82
C THR A 175 22.84 -25.13 2.37
N PHE A 176 22.40 -23.87 2.28
CA PHE A 176 23.12 -22.71 2.80
C PHE A 176 23.10 -22.69 4.33
N ASN A 177 24.29 -22.55 4.96
CA ASN A 177 24.40 -22.50 6.41
C ASN A 177 24.18 -21.07 6.94
N TRP A 178 22.96 -20.80 7.40
CA TRP A 178 22.57 -19.52 7.99
C TRP A 178 23.19 -19.25 9.37
N GLU A 179 23.59 -20.27 10.14
CA GLU A 179 24.14 -20.10 11.49
C GLU A 179 25.47 -19.32 11.48
N ASN A 180 26.21 -19.40 10.37
CA ASN A 180 27.47 -18.67 10.18
C ASN A 180 27.29 -17.20 9.77
N VAL A 181 26.05 -16.77 9.47
CA VAL A 181 25.76 -15.41 9.00
C VAL A 181 25.49 -14.50 10.18
N LYS A 182 26.47 -13.63 10.49
CA LYS A 182 26.31 -12.61 11.54
C LYS A 182 25.33 -11.52 11.11
N GLN A 183 24.74 -10.82 12.08
CA GLN A 183 23.72 -9.79 11.82
C GLN A 183 24.22 -8.64 10.96
N HIS A 184 25.45 -8.14 11.19
CA HIS A 184 26.03 -7.09 10.35
C HIS A 184 26.23 -7.57 8.90
N ASP A 185 26.50 -8.87 8.71
CA ASP A 185 26.62 -9.44 7.38
C ASP A 185 25.26 -9.58 6.70
N ALA A 186 24.26 -10.14 7.39
CA ALA A 186 22.89 -10.23 6.90
C ALA A 186 22.31 -8.85 6.56
N ALA A 187 22.51 -7.85 7.42
CA ALA A 187 22.13 -6.46 7.17
C ALA A 187 22.85 -5.86 5.95
N SER A 188 24.12 -6.22 5.73
CA SER A 188 24.88 -5.76 4.56
C SER A 188 24.40 -6.44 3.28
N LEU A 189 24.08 -7.73 3.33
CA LEU A 189 23.49 -8.49 2.23
C LEU A 189 22.09 -7.97 1.86
N LEU A 190 21.25 -7.62 2.84
CA LEU A 190 19.94 -7.00 2.61
C LEU A 190 20.06 -5.67 1.86
N LYS A 191 20.95 -4.79 2.31
CA LYS A 191 21.23 -3.50 1.63
C LYS A 191 21.79 -3.73 0.23
N LEU A 192 22.69 -4.70 0.08
CA LEU A 192 23.29 -5.06 -1.20
C LEU A 192 22.23 -5.56 -2.18
N PHE A 193 21.35 -6.47 -1.75
CA PHE A 193 20.25 -7.01 -2.55
C PHE A 193 19.39 -5.88 -3.13
N ILE A 194 18.95 -4.93 -2.30
CA ILE A 194 18.13 -3.80 -2.75
C ILE A 194 18.90 -2.94 -3.76
N ARG A 195 20.16 -2.63 -3.48
CA ARG A 195 21.00 -1.76 -4.31
C ARG A 195 21.35 -2.38 -5.67
N GLU A 196 21.50 -3.70 -5.72
CA GLU A 196 21.86 -4.43 -6.93
C GLU A 196 20.65 -4.77 -7.80
N LEU A 197 19.42 -4.47 -7.38
CA LEU A 197 18.26 -4.65 -8.25
C LEU A 197 18.46 -3.87 -9.57
N PRO A 198 18.26 -4.52 -10.74
CA PRO A 198 18.43 -3.84 -12.03
C PRO A 198 17.49 -2.66 -12.24
N GLN A 199 16.33 -2.68 -11.59
CA GLN A 199 15.44 -1.55 -11.44
C GLN A 199 15.31 -1.25 -9.94
N PRO A 200 15.38 0.02 -9.52
CA PRO A 200 15.32 0.35 -8.10
C PRO A 200 13.96 -0.07 -7.54
N LEU A 201 13.89 -0.34 -6.23
CA LEU A 201 12.65 -0.77 -5.61
C LEU A 201 11.52 0.26 -5.77
N LEU A 202 11.86 1.55 -5.83
CA LEU A 202 10.93 2.66 -6.08
C LEU A 202 10.60 2.89 -7.58
N THR A 203 11.07 1.99 -8.44
CA THR A 203 11.02 2.01 -9.92
C THR A 203 11.71 3.21 -10.57
N VAL A 204 12.16 3.05 -11.81
CA VAL A 204 12.86 4.14 -12.53
C VAL A 204 11.89 5.29 -12.81
N GLU A 205 10.65 4.97 -13.15
CA GLU A 205 9.60 5.91 -13.54
C GLU A 205 9.29 6.95 -12.47
N TYR A 206 9.32 6.53 -11.19
CA TYR A 206 8.90 7.34 -10.05
C TYR A 206 10.04 7.71 -9.09
N LEU A 207 11.26 7.17 -9.26
CA LEU A 207 12.40 7.45 -8.39
C LEU A 207 12.64 8.95 -8.20
N LYS A 208 12.65 9.72 -9.29
CA LYS A 208 12.84 11.17 -9.24
C LYS A 208 11.70 11.87 -8.49
N ALA A 209 10.45 11.44 -8.72
CA ALA A 209 9.30 11.99 -8.00
C ALA A 209 9.40 11.72 -6.49
N PHE A 210 9.83 10.52 -6.07
CA PHE A 210 10.12 10.19 -4.67
C PHE A 210 11.22 11.08 -4.07
N GLN A 211 12.31 11.35 -4.82
CA GLN A 211 13.37 12.26 -4.36
C GLN A 211 12.86 13.70 -4.22
N ASP A 212 12.00 14.14 -5.14
CA ASP A 212 11.51 15.52 -5.21
C ASP A 212 10.39 15.82 -4.21
N VAL A 213 9.83 14.81 -3.54
CA VAL A 213 8.87 15.00 -2.44
C VAL A 213 9.40 16.00 -1.42
N GLN A 214 10.69 15.96 -1.08
CA GLN A 214 11.30 16.87 -0.11
C GLN A 214 11.12 18.36 -0.47
N ASN A 215 10.96 18.67 -1.76
CA ASN A 215 10.83 20.03 -2.28
C ASN A 215 9.40 20.57 -2.15
N LEU A 216 8.43 19.73 -1.78
CA LEU A 216 7.04 20.17 -1.65
C LEU A 216 6.87 21.08 -0.43
N PRO A 217 6.03 22.14 -0.53
CA PRO A 217 6.03 23.25 0.43
C PRO A 217 5.69 22.87 1.88
N THR A 218 4.81 21.89 2.08
CA THR A 218 4.35 21.49 3.41
C THR A 218 4.54 20.00 3.67
N LYS A 219 4.82 19.63 4.93
CA LYS A 219 4.92 18.22 5.36
C LYS A 219 3.64 17.43 5.04
N LYS A 220 2.46 18.07 5.05
CA LYS A 220 1.18 17.47 4.64
C LYS A 220 1.20 17.10 3.15
N GLN A 221 1.61 18.01 2.27
CA GLN A 221 1.73 17.75 0.83
C GLN A 221 2.80 16.70 0.53
N GLN A 222 3.90 16.69 1.27
CA GLN A 222 4.93 15.64 1.18
C GLN A 222 4.32 14.25 1.42
N LEU A 223 3.55 14.12 2.49
CA LEU A 223 2.89 12.85 2.83
C LEU A 223 1.79 12.46 1.82
N GLN A 224 1.01 13.44 1.34
CA GLN A 224 -0.01 13.23 0.31
C GLN A 224 0.61 12.72 -1.01
N ALA A 225 1.70 13.34 -1.47
CA ALA A 225 2.43 12.89 -2.65
C ALA A 225 3.02 11.49 -2.46
N LEU A 226 3.60 11.19 -1.30
CA LEU A 226 4.13 9.86 -0.99
C LEU A 226 3.04 8.78 -1.01
N ASN A 227 1.85 9.08 -0.48
CA ASN A 227 0.71 8.16 -0.53
C ASN A 227 0.36 7.82 -1.99
N LEU A 228 0.20 8.84 -2.85
CA LEU A 228 -0.08 8.63 -4.27
C LEU A 228 1.04 7.86 -4.98
N LEU A 229 2.31 8.17 -4.69
CA LEU A 229 3.45 7.46 -5.27
C LEU A 229 3.48 5.96 -4.88
N VAL A 230 3.16 5.63 -3.62
CA VAL A 230 3.05 4.22 -3.17
C VAL A 230 1.92 3.50 -3.90
N LEU A 231 0.79 4.17 -4.17
CA LEU A 231 -0.30 3.61 -4.97
C LEU A 231 0.10 3.33 -6.42
N LEU A 232 1.13 4.01 -6.95
CA LEU A 232 1.62 3.85 -8.32
C LEU A 232 2.67 2.74 -8.49
N LEU A 233 3.27 2.27 -7.40
CA LEU A 233 4.28 1.21 -7.45
C LEU A 233 3.67 -0.13 -7.92
N PRO A 234 4.37 -0.92 -8.75
CA PRO A 234 3.98 -2.30 -9.04
C PRO A 234 3.81 -3.13 -7.75
N GLU A 235 2.95 -4.15 -7.80
CA GLU A 235 2.59 -4.96 -6.63
C GLU A 235 3.82 -5.57 -5.93
N ALA A 236 4.69 -6.23 -6.69
CA ALA A 236 5.95 -6.80 -6.20
C ALA A 236 6.83 -5.78 -5.46
N ASN A 237 7.04 -4.62 -6.07
CA ASN A 237 7.86 -3.53 -5.54
C ASN A 237 7.26 -2.97 -4.25
N ARG A 238 5.96 -2.73 -4.27
CA ARG A 238 5.22 -2.17 -3.14
C ARG A 238 5.18 -3.14 -1.96
N ASP A 239 4.91 -4.42 -2.19
CA ASP A 239 4.82 -5.40 -1.10
C ASP A 239 6.19 -5.63 -0.46
N THR A 240 7.25 -5.70 -1.28
CA THR A 240 8.64 -5.76 -0.80
C THR A 240 9.02 -4.50 -0.02
N LEU A 241 8.64 -3.31 -0.51
CA LEU A 241 8.86 -2.05 0.19
C LEU A 241 8.12 -2.00 1.53
N LYS A 242 6.88 -2.51 1.59
CA LYS A 242 6.10 -2.55 2.83
C LYS A 242 6.81 -3.36 3.90
N VAL A 243 7.23 -4.58 3.57
CA VAL A 243 7.95 -5.46 4.51
C VAL A 243 9.29 -4.85 4.92
N LEU A 244 9.98 -4.16 4.01
CA LEU A 244 11.19 -3.41 4.36
C LEU A 244 10.89 -2.35 5.43
N LEU A 245 9.88 -1.50 5.21
CA LEU A 245 9.55 -0.41 6.12
C LEU A 245 9.06 -0.93 7.49
N GLU A 246 8.30 -2.02 7.51
CA GLU A 246 7.87 -2.69 8.74
C GLU A 246 9.06 -3.27 9.52
N PHE A 247 10.01 -3.91 8.83
CA PHE A 247 11.26 -4.38 9.44
C PHE A 247 12.09 -3.22 10.01
N LEU A 248 12.24 -2.13 9.26
CA LEU A 248 12.98 -0.95 9.74
C LEU A 248 12.32 -0.32 10.96
N GLN A 249 10.98 -0.31 11.03
CA GLN A 249 10.26 0.13 12.23
C GLN A 249 10.60 -0.77 13.43
N ARG A 250 10.59 -2.10 13.26
CA ARG A 250 10.99 -3.04 14.32
C ARG A 250 12.42 -2.80 14.81
N VAL A 251 13.36 -2.46 13.92
CA VAL A 251 14.73 -2.06 14.32
C VAL A 251 14.70 -0.79 15.18
N ILE A 252 13.91 0.21 14.82
CA ILE A 252 13.79 1.48 15.56
C ILE A 252 13.10 1.30 16.91
N ASP A 253 12.17 0.34 17.02
CA ASP A 253 11.51 0.01 18.29
C ASP A 253 12.51 -0.52 19.32
N HIS A 254 13.64 -1.10 18.88
CA HIS A 254 14.75 -1.58 19.71
C HIS A 254 15.90 -0.58 19.87
N ARG A 255 15.68 0.71 19.50
CA ARG A 255 16.72 1.77 19.52
C ARG A 255 17.44 1.95 20.84
N ASP A 256 16.81 1.63 21.96
CA ASP A 256 17.40 1.79 23.30
C ASP A 256 18.61 0.87 23.48
N LYS A 257 18.61 -0.29 22.82
CA LYS A 257 19.71 -1.26 22.83
C LYS A 257 20.61 -1.14 21.60
N ASN A 258 20.04 -1.18 20.40
CA ASN A 258 20.84 -1.16 19.16
C ASN A 258 21.38 0.23 18.76
N LYS A 259 20.94 1.31 19.44
CA LYS A 259 21.35 2.71 19.21
C LYS A 259 20.98 3.28 17.83
N MET A 260 20.03 2.65 17.13
CA MET A 260 19.56 3.06 15.81
C MET A 260 18.24 3.84 15.90
N THR A 261 18.33 5.17 15.95
CA THR A 261 17.16 6.06 15.88
C THR A 261 16.55 6.09 14.49
N LEU A 262 15.31 6.58 14.36
CA LEU A 262 14.64 6.81 13.06
C LEU A 262 15.52 7.60 12.08
N LYS A 263 16.21 8.64 12.57
CA LYS A 263 17.15 9.43 11.75
C LYS A 263 18.35 8.57 11.30
N ASN A 264 18.94 7.78 12.20
CA ASN A 264 20.09 6.94 11.87
C ASN A 264 19.73 5.86 10.84
N VAL A 265 18.59 5.19 11.02
CA VAL A 265 18.10 4.18 10.08
C VAL A 265 17.81 4.80 8.71
N ALA A 266 17.12 5.95 8.68
CA ALA A 266 16.80 6.64 7.44
C ALA A 266 18.07 7.06 6.67
N MET A 267 19.07 7.62 7.35
CA MET A 267 20.35 8.00 6.74
C MET A 267 21.09 6.82 6.13
N VAL A 268 21.07 5.65 6.78
CA VAL A 268 21.74 4.44 6.30
C VAL A 268 20.99 3.78 5.15
N MET A 269 19.65 3.80 5.19
CA MET A 269 18.82 3.09 4.21
C MET A 269 18.49 3.90 2.97
N ALA A 270 18.38 5.23 3.07
CA ALA A 270 18.03 6.08 1.94
C ALA A 270 18.97 5.89 0.72
N PRO A 271 20.31 5.80 0.87
CA PRO A 271 21.17 5.54 -0.29
C PRO A 271 20.80 4.25 -1.04
N ASN A 272 20.36 3.19 -0.35
CA ASN A 272 20.05 1.91 -0.99
C ASN A 272 18.71 1.94 -1.75
N LEU A 273 17.81 2.87 -1.45
CA LEU A 273 16.49 2.99 -2.10
C LEU A 273 16.41 4.12 -3.13
N PHE A 274 17.10 5.24 -2.86
CA PHE A 274 16.99 6.46 -3.65
C PHE A 274 18.14 6.66 -4.63
N THR A 275 19.23 5.89 -4.53
CA THR A 275 20.31 5.95 -5.52
C THR A 275 20.16 4.82 -6.52
N PHE A 276 20.15 5.17 -7.80
CA PHE A 276 20.12 4.21 -8.89
C PHE A 276 21.35 4.40 -9.75
N HIS A 277 22.22 3.39 -9.77
CA HIS A 277 23.50 3.42 -10.47
C HIS A 277 23.39 2.89 -11.90
N GLY A 278 22.16 2.68 -12.41
CA GLY A 278 21.90 2.07 -13.73
C GLY A 278 22.25 2.93 -14.93
N PHE A 279 22.91 4.08 -14.72
CA PHE A 279 23.49 4.92 -15.74
C PHE A 279 24.80 5.49 -15.21
N GLY A 280 25.76 5.77 -16.11
CA GLY A 280 26.97 6.57 -15.83
C GLY A 280 26.67 8.03 -15.46
N SER A 281 25.71 8.24 -14.56
CA SER A 281 25.36 9.50 -13.95
C SER A 281 26.55 9.92 -13.10
N LYS A 282 27.37 10.81 -13.68
CA LYS A 282 28.31 11.63 -12.91
C LYS A 282 27.46 12.58 -12.07
N THR A 283 27.12 12.18 -10.86
CA THR A 283 26.45 13.06 -9.90
C THR A 283 27.47 14.10 -9.41
N ILE A 284 27.10 15.38 -9.41
CA ILE A 284 27.97 16.49 -8.99
C ILE A 284 28.06 16.48 -7.45
N GLU A 285 29.26 16.37 -6.89
CA GLU A 285 29.55 16.11 -5.47
C GLU A 285 28.85 17.05 -4.46
N GLN A 286 28.64 18.34 -4.79
CA GLN A 286 27.93 19.29 -3.90
C GLN A 286 26.41 19.08 -3.86
N SER A 287 25.83 18.50 -4.92
CA SER A 287 24.40 18.14 -5.00
C SER A 287 24.09 16.88 -4.15
N GLU A 288 25.08 16.01 -3.95
CA GLU A 288 24.90 14.73 -3.26
C GLU A 288 24.52 14.89 -1.77
N PHE A 289 25.12 15.85 -1.05
CA PHE A 289 24.86 15.98 0.39
C PHE A 289 23.45 16.51 0.69
N VAL A 290 23.01 17.54 -0.04
CA VAL A 290 21.64 18.08 0.09
C VAL A 290 20.62 17.03 -0.33
N MET A 291 20.88 16.30 -1.43
CA MET A 291 20.02 15.18 -1.84
C MET A 291 20.02 14.03 -0.83
N ALA A 292 21.13 13.76 -0.14
CA ALA A 292 21.22 12.71 0.88
C ALA A 292 20.39 13.07 2.13
N ALA A 293 20.50 14.31 2.64
CA ALA A 293 19.68 14.77 3.76
C ALA A 293 18.17 14.77 3.41
N GLY A 294 17.86 15.21 2.19
CA GLY A 294 16.53 15.19 1.61
C GLY A 294 15.88 13.82 1.52
N THR A 295 16.55 12.89 0.86
CA THR A 295 16.09 11.50 0.70
C THR A 295 16.02 10.76 2.04
N ALA A 296 16.92 11.07 2.99
CA ALA A 296 16.79 10.59 4.35
C ALA A 296 15.51 11.11 5.01
N ASN A 297 15.13 12.38 4.81
CA ASN A 297 13.86 12.88 5.32
C ASN A 297 12.65 12.17 4.69
N VAL A 298 12.65 11.95 3.37
CA VAL A 298 11.61 11.16 2.69
C VAL A 298 11.54 9.74 3.28
N MET A 299 12.68 9.10 3.51
CA MET A 299 12.75 7.79 4.16
C MET A 299 12.15 7.79 5.58
N ARG A 300 12.35 8.86 6.37
CA ARG A 300 11.70 8.99 7.68
C ARG A 300 10.19 9.03 7.58
N PHE A 301 9.63 9.77 6.61
CA PHE A 301 8.19 9.79 6.38
C PHE A 301 7.67 8.41 6.00
N MET A 302 8.39 7.70 5.13
CA MET A 302 8.02 6.35 4.70
C MET A 302 7.97 5.35 5.87
N ILE A 303 8.95 5.41 6.77
CA ILE A 303 8.99 4.54 7.96
C ILE A 303 7.89 4.93 8.96
N GLN A 304 7.69 6.23 9.25
CA GLN A 304 6.77 6.68 10.29
C GLN A 304 5.29 6.52 9.91
N TYR A 305 4.93 6.77 8.65
CA TYR A 305 3.54 6.91 8.22
C TYR A 305 3.04 5.76 7.35
N GLN A 306 3.55 4.54 7.55
CA GLN A 306 3.20 3.36 6.76
C GLN A 306 1.69 3.13 6.62
N LYS A 307 0.93 3.30 7.72
CA LYS A 307 -0.54 3.16 7.71
C LYS A 307 -1.22 4.12 6.73
N LEU A 308 -0.75 5.37 6.67
CA LEU A 308 -1.24 6.38 5.73
C LEU A 308 -0.83 6.03 4.30
N LEU A 309 0.42 5.63 4.07
CA LEU A 309 0.94 5.37 2.74
C LEU A 309 0.27 4.19 2.04
N TRP A 310 -0.20 3.18 2.78
CA TRP A 310 -0.93 2.02 2.24
C TRP A 310 -2.46 2.18 2.27
N THR A 311 -2.97 3.37 2.61
CA THR A 311 -4.40 3.67 2.58
C THR A 311 -4.78 4.26 1.21
N ILE A 312 -5.86 3.78 0.61
CA ILE A 312 -6.43 4.36 -0.60
C ILE A 312 -7.36 5.51 -0.19
N PRO A 313 -7.10 6.76 -0.59
CA PRO A 313 -7.97 7.88 -0.26
C PRO A 313 -9.42 7.65 -0.70
N LYS A 314 -10.38 8.06 0.14
CA LYS A 314 -11.81 7.87 -0.11
C LYS A 314 -12.29 8.57 -1.39
N PHE A 315 -11.74 9.74 -1.73
CA PHE A 315 -12.05 10.39 -2.99
C PHE A 315 -11.71 9.52 -4.21
N ILE A 316 -10.61 8.76 -4.16
CA ILE A 316 -10.23 7.80 -5.21
C ILE A 316 -11.22 6.63 -5.24
N VAL A 317 -11.56 6.06 -4.08
CA VAL A 317 -12.55 4.96 -3.99
C VAL A 317 -13.90 5.40 -4.55
N ASN A 318 -14.37 6.60 -4.22
CA ASN A 318 -15.61 7.16 -4.74
C ASN A 318 -15.58 7.32 -6.26
N GLN A 319 -14.44 7.76 -6.80
CA GLN A 319 -14.26 7.89 -8.24
C GLN A 319 -14.23 6.53 -8.96
N VAL A 320 -13.64 5.50 -8.35
CA VAL A 320 -13.75 4.11 -8.83
C VAL A 320 -15.22 3.67 -8.87
N ARG A 321 -15.98 3.93 -7.80
CA ARG A 321 -17.42 3.60 -7.74
C ARG A 321 -18.22 4.26 -8.86
N LYS A 322 -17.94 5.53 -9.13
CA LYS A 322 -18.55 6.30 -10.22
C LYS A 322 -18.24 5.68 -11.59
N GLN A 323 -16.96 5.37 -11.86
CA GLN A 323 -16.55 4.74 -13.12
C GLN A 323 -17.17 3.35 -13.31
N ASN A 324 -17.33 2.56 -12.24
CA ASN A 324 -18.01 1.26 -12.28
C ASN A 324 -19.48 1.41 -12.63
N THR A 325 -20.17 2.36 -11.99
CA THR A 325 -21.58 2.66 -12.27
C THR A 325 -21.80 3.07 -13.73
N GLU A 326 -20.92 3.92 -14.26
CA GLU A 326 -20.98 4.37 -15.66
C GLU A 326 -20.70 3.22 -16.64
N SER A 327 -19.70 2.38 -16.35
CA SER A 327 -19.37 1.20 -17.15
C SER A 327 -20.55 0.23 -17.22
N GLN A 328 -21.21 -0.06 -16.09
CA GLN A 328 -22.39 -0.92 -16.05
C GLN A 328 -23.58 -0.32 -16.81
N LYS A 329 -23.81 0.99 -16.71
CA LYS A 329 -24.86 1.67 -17.48
C LYS A 329 -24.60 1.54 -18.98
N LYS A 330 -23.35 1.69 -19.41
CA LYS A 330 -22.95 1.50 -20.81
C LYS A 330 -23.16 0.07 -21.27
N GLU A 331 -22.71 -0.93 -20.50
CA GLU A 331 -22.93 -2.35 -20.82
C GLU A 331 -24.42 -2.72 -20.90
N LYS A 332 -25.25 -2.19 -20.00
CA LYS A 332 -26.71 -2.40 -20.04
C LYS A 332 -27.32 -1.81 -21.32
N LYS A 333 -26.91 -0.60 -21.72
CA LYS A 333 -27.34 0.03 -22.99
C LYS A 333 -26.88 -0.78 -24.20
N ASP A 334 -25.64 -1.24 -24.23
CA ASP A 334 -25.09 -2.03 -25.32
C ASP A 334 -25.79 -3.40 -25.44
N LYS A 335 -26.09 -4.06 -24.31
CA LYS A 335 -26.88 -5.30 -24.28
C LYS A 335 -28.31 -5.05 -24.78
N ALA A 336 -28.96 -3.96 -24.38
CA ALA A 336 -30.29 -3.59 -24.86
C ALA A 336 -30.28 -3.31 -26.38
N MET A 337 -29.28 -2.59 -26.87
CA MET A 337 -29.11 -2.30 -28.30
C MET A 337 -28.85 -3.58 -29.10
N LYS A 338 -28.01 -4.50 -28.62
CA LYS A 338 -27.81 -5.82 -29.25
C LYS A 338 -29.10 -6.66 -29.29
N LYS A 339 -29.89 -6.64 -28.21
CA LYS A 339 -31.20 -7.31 -28.18
C LYS A 339 -32.16 -6.69 -29.21
N LEU A 340 -32.18 -5.36 -29.32
CA LEU A 340 -33.00 -4.65 -30.31
C LEU A 340 -32.56 -4.97 -31.74
N LEU A 341 -31.25 -4.93 -32.02
CA LEU A 341 -30.69 -5.29 -33.33
C LEU A 341 -30.98 -6.75 -33.69
N LYS A 342 -30.87 -7.67 -32.73
CA LYS A 342 -31.22 -9.08 -32.93
C LYS A 342 -32.72 -9.25 -33.19
N LYS A 343 -33.58 -8.46 -32.53
CA LYS A 343 -35.01 -8.43 -32.78
C LYS A 343 -35.31 -7.89 -34.18
N MET A 344 -34.70 -6.79 -34.60
CA MET A 344 -34.83 -6.24 -35.95
C MET A 344 -34.30 -7.20 -37.04
N ALA A 345 -33.23 -7.94 -36.76
CA ALA A 345 -32.70 -8.96 -37.68
C ALA A 345 -33.58 -10.22 -37.75
N TYR A 346 -34.36 -10.50 -36.70
CA TYR A 346 -35.26 -11.66 -36.61
C TYR A 346 -36.73 -11.34 -36.93
N ASP A 347 -37.11 -10.05 -36.98
CA ASP A 347 -38.41 -9.56 -37.47
C ASP A 347 -38.56 -9.66 -39.00
N ARG A 348 -37.99 -10.72 -39.59
CA ARG A 348 -38.40 -11.28 -40.88
C ARG A 348 -39.33 -12.48 -40.73
N GLU A 349 -39.67 -12.96 -39.53
CA GLU A 349 -40.73 -13.97 -39.31
C GLU A 349 -41.29 -14.01 -37.86
N LYS A 350 -42.56 -13.58 -37.72
CA LYS A 350 -43.65 -13.88 -36.73
C LYS A 350 -43.41 -14.00 -35.19
N HIS A 351 -44.11 -13.12 -34.45
CA HIS A 351 -44.74 -13.10 -33.09
C HIS A 351 -44.20 -13.86 -31.85
N GLU A 352 -43.99 -13.03 -30.80
CA GLU A 352 -44.29 -13.14 -29.35
C GLU A 352 -43.99 -14.40 -28.51
N LYS A 353 -43.10 -14.21 -27.52
CA LYS A 353 -43.28 -14.66 -26.13
C LYS A 353 -42.75 -13.62 -25.14
N GLN A 354 -43.57 -13.28 -24.14
CA GLN A 354 -43.16 -12.53 -22.95
C GLN A 354 -42.32 -13.43 -22.03
N GLU A 355 -41.12 -13.00 -21.67
CA GLU A 355 -40.34 -13.58 -20.57
C GLU A 355 -40.78 -12.97 -19.25
N LYS A 356 -41.26 -13.82 -18.33
CA LYS A 356 -41.39 -13.50 -16.90
C LYS A 356 -39.99 -13.38 -16.29
N THR A 357 -39.72 -12.26 -15.63
CA THR A 357 -38.60 -12.12 -14.70
C THR A 357 -38.81 -12.99 -13.46
N PRO A 358 -37.79 -13.69 -12.94
CA PRO A 358 -37.92 -14.41 -11.68
C PRO A 358 -37.83 -13.41 -10.50
N ASN A 359 -38.81 -13.52 -9.60
CA ASN A 359 -38.85 -13.05 -8.22
C ASN A 359 -37.69 -12.18 -7.72
N ASP A 360 -37.88 -10.87 -7.72
CA ASP A 360 -37.35 -10.03 -6.64
C ASP A 360 -38.19 -10.37 -5.41
N ALA A 361 -37.65 -11.21 -4.52
CA ALA A 361 -38.26 -11.40 -3.22
C ALA A 361 -38.10 -10.09 -2.44
N ASP A 362 -39.22 -9.45 -2.10
CA ASP A 362 -39.29 -8.28 -1.22
C ASP A 362 -38.41 -8.48 0.02
N VAL A 363 -37.20 -7.91 -0.01
CA VAL A 363 -36.36 -7.79 1.18
C VAL A 363 -36.95 -6.64 1.99
N PRO A 364 -37.35 -6.85 3.26
CA PRO A 364 -37.85 -5.78 4.11
C PRO A 364 -36.84 -4.63 4.16
N GLN A 365 -37.34 -3.40 4.07
CA GLN A 365 -36.51 -2.21 3.98
C GLN A 365 -35.51 -2.15 5.15
N GLY A 366 -34.21 -2.13 4.84
CA GLY A 366 -33.14 -2.11 5.83
C GLY A 366 -32.66 -3.48 6.31
N VAL A 367 -33.08 -4.61 5.71
CA VAL A 367 -32.47 -5.92 5.94
C VAL A 367 -31.49 -6.24 4.82
N ILE A 368 -30.29 -6.70 5.17
CA ILE A 368 -29.34 -7.27 4.21
C ILE A 368 -29.22 -8.77 4.38
N ARG A 369 -28.91 -9.48 3.30
CA ARG A 369 -28.57 -10.89 3.36
C ARG A 369 -27.07 -11.07 3.26
N VAL A 370 -26.47 -11.62 4.31
CA VAL A 370 -25.04 -11.94 4.36
C VAL A 370 -24.86 -13.43 4.09
N GLN A 371 -23.93 -13.75 3.19
CA GLN A 371 -23.56 -15.12 2.84
C GLN A 371 -22.21 -15.47 3.47
N ALA A 372 -22.04 -16.69 3.96
CA ALA A 372 -20.78 -17.17 4.51
C ALA A 372 -20.55 -18.64 4.11
N PRO A 373 -20.21 -18.92 2.84
CA PRO A 373 -20.18 -20.27 2.28
C PRO A 373 -19.27 -21.24 3.04
N HIS A 374 -18.24 -20.73 3.72
CA HIS A 374 -17.24 -21.51 4.44
C HIS A 374 -17.47 -21.57 5.96
N LEU A 375 -18.57 -21.01 6.48
CA LEU A 375 -18.93 -21.06 7.89
C LEU A 375 -20.10 -22.02 8.15
N SER A 376 -20.25 -22.44 9.41
CA SER A 376 -21.34 -23.31 9.88
C SER A 376 -22.72 -22.81 9.47
N LYS A 377 -22.93 -21.49 9.56
CA LYS A 377 -24.09 -20.82 9.03
C LYS A 377 -23.77 -20.17 7.70
N VAL A 378 -24.33 -20.73 6.63
CA VAL A 378 -24.05 -20.32 5.25
C VAL A 378 -24.75 -19.02 4.82
N SER A 379 -25.81 -18.61 5.50
CA SER A 379 -26.50 -17.34 5.23
C SER A 379 -27.31 -16.83 6.41
N MET A 380 -27.40 -15.50 6.56
CA MET A 380 -28.18 -14.84 7.60
C MET A 380 -28.78 -13.53 7.08
N ALA A 381 -30.05 -13.27 7.39
CA ALA A 381 -30.65 -11.96 7.22
C ALA A 381 -30.32 -11.09 8.43
N ILE A 382 -29.87 -9.86 8.20
CA ILE A 382 -29.41 -8.93 9.24
C ILE A 382 -30.12 -7.60 9.05
N GLN A 383 -30.82 -7.14 10.09
CA GLN A 383 -31.37 -5.80 10.14
C GLN A 383 -30.23 -4.77 10.32
N LEU A 384 -30.16 -3.80 9.42
CA LEU A 384 -29.24 -2.67 9.51
C LEU A 384 -29.71 -1.70 10.59
N THR A 385 -28.81 -1.37 11.51
CA THR A 385 -28.98 -0.30 12.50
C THR A 385 -27.91 0.76 12.30
N GLU A 386 -28.09 1.95 12.91
CA GLU A 386 -27.10 3.05 12.84
C GLU A 386 -25.74 2.66 13.41
N GLU A 387 -25.70 1.73 14.37
CA GLU A 387 -24.48 1.33 15.08
C GLU A 387 -23.88 0.02 14.57
N LEU A 388 -24.58 -0.70 13.68
CA LEU A 388 -24.12 -2.01 13.21
C LEU A 388 -22.85 -1.89 12.37
N LYS A 389 -21.77 -2.48 12.86
CA LYS A 389 -20.49 -2.52 12.15
C LYS A 389 -20.24 -3.85 11.44
N ALA A 390 -19.33 -3.84 10.46
CA ALA A 390 -18.88 -5.03 9.75
C ALA A 390 -18.31 -6.09 10.71
N GLY A 391 -17.50 -5.67 11.69
CA GLY A 391 -16.94 -6.57 12.71
C GLY A 391 -17.99 -7.26 13.57
N ASP A 392 -19.13 -6.61 13.84
CA ASP A 392 -20.25 -7.20 14.59
C ASP A 392 -20.93 -8.31 13.80
N ILE A 393 -21.09 -8.12 12.49
CA ILE A 393 -21.63 -9.13 11.59
C ILE A 393 -20.73 -10.37 11.60
N VAL A 394 -19.42 -10.18 11.41
CA VAL A 394 -18.45 -11.30 11.43
C VAL A 394 -18.49 -12.02 12.78
N ALA A 395 -18.51 -11.29 13.90
CA ALA A 395 -18.60 -11.87 15.23
C ALA A 395 -19.89 -12.69 15.45
N ARG A 396 -21.03 -12.21 14.93
CA ARG A 396 -22.31 -12.96 15.00
C ARG A 396 -22.21 -14.30 14.29
N PHE A 397 -21.61 -14.36 13.11
CA PHE A 397 -21.43 -15.64 12.40
C PHE A 397 -20.50 -16.60 13.14
N LEU A 398 -19.39 -16.10 13.69
CA LEU A 398 -18.42 -16.93 14.43
C LEU A 398 -18.98 -17.44 15.77
N SER A 399 -19.90 -16.69 16.40
CA SER A 399 -20.54 -17.09 17.66
C SER A 399 -21.54 -18.24 17.49
N GLN A 400 -22.07 -18.45 16.28
CA GLN A 400 -23.06 -19.49 15.99
C GLN A 400 -22.35 -20.82 15.71
N LYS A 401 -21.81 -21.42 16.78
CA LYS A 401 -21.26 -22.78 16.75
C LYS A 401 -22.39 -23.78 16.46
N SER A 402 -22.32 -24.46 15.32
CA SER A 402 -23.02 -25.73 15.10
C SER A 402 -21.96 -26.78 14.77
N GLY A 403 -22.13 -27.99 15.29
CA GLY A 403 -21.08 -29.01 15.40
C GLY A 403 -20.33 -29.33 14.11
N ASN A 404 -19.04 -29.66 14.28
CA ASN A 404 -18.11 -30.26 13.31
C ASN A 404 -17.69 -29.45 12.06
N VAL A 405 -17.67 -28.11 12.13
CA VAL A 405 -17.02 -27.29 11.08
C VAL A 405 -15.75 -26.63 11.65
N GLN A 406 -14.69 -26.66 10.84
CA GLN A 406 -13.35 -26.12 11.13
C GLN A 406 -13.46 -24.70 11.73
N THR A 407 -12.94 -24.53 12.95
CA THR A 407 -12.94 -23.23 13.66
C THR A 407 -11.97 -22.26 12.99
N LEU A 408 -12.45 -21.51 12.00
CA LEU A 408 -11.75 -20.34 11.47
C LEU A 408 -11.66 -19.27 12.57
N LYS A 409 -10.48 -18.70 12.78
CA LYS A 409 -10.28 -17.64 13.78
C LYS A 409 -10.86 -16.32 13.26
N LYS A 410 -11.26 -15.42 14.17
CA LYS A 410 -11.77 -14.08 13.83
C LYS A 410 -10.81 -13.30 12.92
N GLU A 411 -9.52 -13.54 13.05
CA GLU A 411 -8.45 -12.89 12.29
C GLU A 411 -8.32 -13.39 10.84
N GLU A 412 -9.02 -14.48 10.48
CA GLU A 412 -8.89 -15.16 9.20
C GLU A 412 -10.07 -14.91 8.25
N VAL A 413 -11.14 -14.27 8.73
CA VAL A 413 -12.37 -14.05 7.97
C VAL A 413 -12.79 -12.58 8.01
N PHE A 414 -13.18 -12.07 6.85
CA PHE A 414 -13.57 -10.67 6.70
C PHE A 414 -14.89 -10.57 5.94
N LEU A 415 -15.60 -9.48 6.16
CA LEU A 415 -16.79 -9.15 5.39
C LEU A 415 -16.39 -8.42 4.11
N TYR A 416 -16.98 -8.83 2.99
CA TYR A 416 -16.77 -8.27 1.67
C TYR A 416 -18.04 -7.64 1.13
N GLU A 417 -17.88 -6.50 0.49
CA GLU A 417 -18.85 -5.88 -0.39
C GLU A 417 -18.50 -6.28 -1.83
N ILE A 418 -19.41 -6.95 -2.53
CA ILE A 418 -19.17 -7.49 -3.88
C ILE A 418 -20.24 -7.00 -4.84
N GLY A 419 -19.84 -6.50 -6.01
CA GLY A 419 -20.76 -6.02 -7.04
C GLY A 419 -21.43 -4.68 -6.72
N GLY A 420 -22.49 -4.38 -7.47
CA GLY A 420 -23.10 -3.05 -7.45
C GLY A 420 -22.15 -2.01 -8.07
N ASN A 421 -21.73 -0.99 -7.33
CA ASN A 421 -20.78 0.00 -7.84
C ASN A 421 -19.30 -0.28 -7.50
N ILE A 422 -18.98 -1.43 -6.92
CA ILE A 422 -17.60 -1.87 -6.68
C ILE A 422 -17.44 -3.31 -7.17
N GLY A 423 -16.26 -3.71 -7.62
CA GLY A 423 -16.01 -5.10 -8.02
C GLY A 423 -16.05 -6.00 -6.80
N GLU A 424 -15.08 -5.79 -5.90
CA GLU A 424 -15.00 -6.43 -4.60
C GLU A 424 -14.18 -5.54 -3.66
N ARG A 425 -14.61 -5.42 -2.40
CA ARG A 425 -13.90 -4.70 -1.34
C ARG A 425 -13.97 -5.45 -0.02
N CYS A 426 -12.81 -5.77 0.55
CA CYS A 426 -12.68 -6.20 1.95
C CYS A 426 -12.97 -5.03 2.87
N LEU A 427 -13.87 -5.20 3.83
CA LEU A 427 -14.29 -4.14 4.74
C LEU A 427 -13.43 -4.10 5.99
N ASP A 428 -13.20 -2.90 6.49
CA ASP A 428 -12.63 -2.66 7.81
C ASP A 428 -13.67 -2.97 8.89
N ASP A 429 -13.26 -3.53 10.02
CA ASP A 429 -14.16 -3.97 11.09
C ASP A 429 -15.03 -2.83 11.63
N ASP A 430 -14.51 -1.60 11.60
CA ASP A 430 -15.20 -0.38 12.05
C ASP A 430 -16.19 0.21 11.03
N THR A 431 -16.39 -0.43 9.88
CA THR A 431 -17.29 0.05 8.83
C THR A 431 -18.75 -0.05 9.27
N TYR A 432 -19.48 1.07 9.27
CA TYR A 432 -20.91 1.10 9.53
C TYR A 432 -21.69 0.63 8.31
N MET A 433 -22.47 -0.44 8.51
CA MET A 433 -23.10 -1.16 7.41
C MET A 433 -24.26 -0.41 6.78
N LYS A 434 -24.95 0.43 7.57
CA LYS A 434 -26.05 1.27 7.06
C LYS A 434 -25.54 2.34 6.10
N ASP A 435 -24.48 3.07 6.48
CA ASP A 435 -23.86 4.09 5.63
C ASP A 435 -23.29 3.47 4.34
N LEU A 436 -22.64 2.31 4.45
CA LEU A 436 -22.10 1.62 3.28
C LEU A 436 -23.21 1.09 2.35
N TYR A 437 -24.30 0.56 2.89
CA TYR A 437 -25.44 0.10 2.09
C TYR A 437 -26.09 1.26 1.31
N GLN A 438 -26.17 2.45 1.88
CA GLN A 438 -26.66 3.64 1.15
C GLN A 438 -25.72 4.01 -0.02
N LEU A 439 -24.41 3.82 0.16
CA LEU A 439 -23.42 4.08 -0.89
C LEU A 439 -23.46 3.03 -2.01
N ASN A 440 -23.79 1.78 -1.70
CA ASN A 440 -23.90 0.69 -2.68
C ASN A 440 -25.09 -0.26 -2.37
N PRO A 441 -26.31 0.13 -2.73
CA PRO A 441 -27.51 -0.64 -2.39
C PRO A 441 -27.63 -1.97 -3.13
N ASN A 442 -26.87 -2.13 -4.23
CA ASN A 442 -26.87 -3.34 -5.07
C ASN A 442 -25.71 -4.29 -4.73
N ALA A 443 -25.01 -4.07 -3.61
CA ALA A 443 -23.92 -4.93 -3.16
C ALA A 443 -24.45 -6.27 -2.62
N GLU A 444 -23.70 -7.32 -2.91
CA GLU A 444 -23.77 -8.59 -2.20
C GLU A 444 -22.78 -8.56 -1.02
N TRP A 445 -23.19 -9.17 0.10
CA TRP A 445 -22.41 -9.18 1.34
C TRP A 445 -21.93 -10.60 1.64
N VAL A 446 -20.62 -10.80 1.60
CA VAL A 446 -20.03 -12.15 1.70
C VAL A 446 -18.93 -12.19 2.75
N ILE A 447 -18.97 -13.15 3.66
CA ILE A 447 -17.88 -13.45 4.59
C ILE A 447 -17.02 -14.54 3.96
N LYS A 448 -15.73 -14.24 3.79
CA LYS A 448 -14.73 -15.19 3.30
C LYS A 448 -13.36 -14.88 3.90
N SER A 449 -12.43 -15.81 3.75
CA SER A 449 -11.05 -15.57 4.15
C SER A 449 -10.34 -14.65 3.16
N LYS A 450 -9.40 -13.85 3.67
CA LYS A 450 -8.56 -13.01 2.81
C LYS A 450 -7.71 -13.91 1.94
N GLN A 451 -7.85 -13.79 0.62
CA GLN A 451 -7.01 -14.53 -0.31
C GLN A 451 -5.56 -14.09 -0.09
N SER A 452 -4.69 -15.05 0.26
CA SER A 452 -3.29 -14.81 0.62
C SER A 452 -2.48 -14.11 -0.47
#